data_AF-A0A914FUY0-F1
#
_entry.id   AF-A0A914FUY0-F1
#
_cell.length_a   1.000
_cell.length_b   1.000
_cell.length_c   1.000
_cell.angle_alpha   90.00
_cell.angle_beta   90.00
_cell.angle_gamma   90.00
#
_symmetry.space_group_name_H-M   'P 1'
#
loop_
_entity.id
_entity.type
_entity.pdbx_description
1 polymer ?
#
loop_
_entity_poly.entity_id
_entity_poly.type
_entity_poly.pdbx_seq_one_letter_code
_entity_poly.pdbx_strand_id
1 'polypeptide(L)'
;MSYQPLVQHLRDKFNVGVLSSLESRKAQLQALHKLVSDNQDALCDAMWKDLHKPIFEGKAHETDFLLGEISEAISNLKSWTSPTKVTRYILQAADSAYIQKDPLGVVLIIGHGIFIIIN
;
A
#
# COMPACT_ATOMS: atom_id res chain seq x y z
N MET A 1 -21.28 -4.94 -17.12
CA MET A 1 -21.25 -5.13 -15.65
C MET A 1 -21.15 -3.76 -14.99
N SER A 2 -21.94 -3.48 -13.95
CA SER A 2 -21.90 -2.18 -13.24
C SER A 2 -20.91 -2.25 -12.08
N TYR A 3 -19.91 -1.36 -12.07
CA TYR A 3 -18.93 -1.26 -10.98
C TYR A 3 -19.40 -0.37 -9.81
N GLN A 4 -20.52 0.33 -9.97
CA GLN A 4 -21.04 1.25 -8.95
C GLN A 4 -21.25 0.60 -7.57
N PRO A 5 -21.84 -0.61 -7.46
CA PRO A 5 -22.05 -1.23 -6.15
C PRO A 5 -20.74 -1.56 -5.42
N LEU A 6 -19.70 -1.95 -6.16
CA LEU A 6 -18.37 -2.26 -5.60
C LEU A 6 -17.71 -1.00 -5.06
N VAL A 7 -17.69 0.07 -5.86
CA VAL A 7 -17.10 1.35 -5.44
C VAL A 7 -17.84 1.92 -4.23
N GLN A 8 -19.17 1.79 -4.19
CA GLN A 8 -19.96 2.25 -3.06
C GLN A 8 -19.61 1.46 -1.78
N HIS A 9 -19.49 0.14 -1.87
CA HIS A 9 -19.09 -0.69 -0.74
C HIS A 9 -17.73 -0.28 -0.16
N LEU A 10 -16.74 0.00 -1.02
CA LEU A 10 -15.42 0.44 -0.58
C LEU A 10 -15.47 1.81 0.11
N ARG A 11 -16.29 2.73 -0.40
CA ARG A 11 -16.51 4.05 0.23
C ARG A 11 -17.17 3.92 1.59
N ASP A 12 -18.18 3.07 1.72
CA ASP A 12 -18.87 2.85 3.00
C ASP A 12 -17.91 2.29 4.05
N LYS A 13 -17.07 1.31 3.68
CA LYS A 13 -16.04 0.75 4.56
C LYS A 13 -14.99 1.79 4.96
N PHE A 14 -14.59 2.67 4.03
CA PHE A 14 -13.69 3.78 4.34
C PHE A 14 -14.33 4.76 5.35
N ASN A 15 -15.59 5.14 5.15
CA ASN A 15 -16.31 6.08 6.01
C ASN A 15 -16.51 5.55 7.43
N VAL A 16 -16.67 4.23 7.60
CA VAL A 16 -16.73 3.57 8.91
C VAL A 16 -15.35 3.47 9.59
N GLY A 17 -14.27 3.86 8.90
CA GLY A 17 -12.95 3.97 9.50
C GLY A 17 -12.23 2.63 9.66
N VAL A 18 -12.53 1.63 8.80
CA VAL A 18 -11.91 0.29 8.87
C VAL A 18 -10.36 0.34 8.86
N LEU A 19 -9.78 1.35 8.18
CA LEU A 19 -8.32 1.58 8.11
C LEU A 19 -7.90 2.90 8.79
N SER A 20 -8.68 3.37 9.77
CA SER A 20 -8.37 4.60 10.50
C SER A 20 -7.13 4.47 11.39
N SER A 21 -6.94 3.29 12.02
CA SER A 21 -5.83 3.04 12.94
C SER A 21 -4.56 2.55 12.24
N LEU A 22 -3.40 2.85 12.85
CA LEU A 22 -2.11 2.32 12.37
C LEU A 22 -2.03 0.80 12.45
N GLU A 23 -2.61 0.20 13.50
CA GLU A 23 -2.63 -1.25 13.67
C GLU A 23 -3.44 -1.95 12.57
N SER A 24 -4.61 -1.39 12.20
CA SER A 24 -5.42 -1.92 11.10
C SER A 24 -4.66 -1.85 9.77
N ARG A 25 -3.96 -0.75 9.49
CA ARG A 25 -3.14 -0.61 8.27
C ARG A 25 -1.96 -1.60 8.27
N LYS A 26 -1.29 -1.74 9.41
CA LYS A 26 -0.18 -2.69 9.58
C LYS A 26 -0.64 -4.14 9.40
N ALA A 27 -1.79 -4.50 9.96
CA ALA A 27 -2.37 -5.82 9.80
C ALA A 27 -2.66 -6.15 8.33
N GLN A 28 -3.18 -5.18 7.55
CA GLN A 28 -3.39 -5.39 6.12
C GLN A 28 -2.08 -5.54 5.33
N LEU A 29 -1.05 -4.78 5.66
CA LEU A 29 0.28 -4.95 5.04
C LEU A 29 0.88 -6.32 5.37
N GLN A 30 0.72 -6.80 6.61
CA GLN A 30 1.15 -8.15 7.01
C GLN A 30 0.37 -9.25 6.30
N ALA A 31 -0.94 -9.07 6.13
CA ALA A 31 -1.78 -9.98 5.36
C ALA A 31 -1.36 -10.01 3.87
N LEU A 32 -1.02 -8.86 3.29
CA LEU A 32 -0.51 -8.76 1.92
C LEU A 32 0.84 -9.45 1.78
N HIS A 33 1.77 -9.20 2.70
CA HIS A 33 3.07 -9.87 2.73
C HIS A 33 2.89 -11.40 2.76
N LYS A 34 2.01 -11.90 3.63
CA LYS A 34 1.71 -13.33 3.74
C LYS A 34 1.10 -13.89 2.46
N LEU A 35 0.15 -13.18 1.85
CA LEU A 35 -0.47 -13.59 0.59
C LEU A 35 0.58 -13.76 -0.51
N VAL A 36 1.52 -12.81 -0.62
CA VAL A 36 2.57 -12.86 -1.63
C VAL A 36 3.59 -13.96 -1.32
N SER A 37 4.03 -14.08 -0.07
CA SER A 37 5.01 -15.11 0.32
C SER A 37 4.49 -16.53 0.15
N ASP A 38 3.23 -16.77 0.54
CA ASP A 38 2.63 -18.11 0.54
C ASP A 38 2.28 -18.57 -0.90
N ASN A 39 2.19 -17.65 -1.86
CA ASN A 39 1.77 -17.93 -3.24
C ASN A 39 2.86 -17.58 -4.29
N GLN A 40 4.11 -17.41 -3.87
CA GLN A 40 5.20 -16.98 -4.76
C GLN A 40 5.35 -17.87 -6.00
N ASP A 41 5.28 -19.19 -5.86
CA ASP A 41 5.39 -20.11 -6.99
C ASP A 41 4.19 -20.00 -7.95
N ALA A 42 2.98 -19.87 -7.40
CA ALA A 42 1.76 -19.69 -8.21
C ALA A 42 1.77 -18.36 -8.98
N LEU A 43 2.33 -17.31 -8.38
CA LEU A 43 2.52 -16.01 -9.03
C LEU A 43 3.55 -16.12 -10.17
N CYS A 44 4.67 -16.81 -9.96
CA CYS A 44 5.66 -17.09 -11.00
C CYS A 44 5.07 -17.90 -12.17
N ASP A 45 4.25 -18.90 -11.88
CA ASP A 45 3.58 -19.70 -12.91
C ASP A 45 2.59 -18.86 -13.74
N ALA A 46 1.87 -17.93 -13.11
CA ALA A 46 0.99 -16.99 -13.81
C ALA A 46 1.80 -16.05 -14.73
N MET A 47 2.90 -15.48 -14.22
CA MET A 47 3.79 -14.62 -15.01
C MET A 47 4.43 -15.35 -16.19
N TRP A 48 4.79 -16.63 -16.03
CA TRP A 48 5.28 -17.44 -17.14
C TRP A 48 4.19 -17.62 -18.22
N LYS A 49 2.95 -17.89 -17.82
CA LYS A 49 1.83 -18.05 -18.78
C LYS A 49 1.51 -16.77 -19.54
N ASP A 50 1.53 -15.63 -18.86
CA ASP A 50 1.15 -14.35 -19.46
C ASP A 50 2.29 -13.72 -20.28
N LEU A 51 3.53 -13.80 -19.78
CA LEU A 51 4.66 -13.03 -20.30
C LEU A 51 5.88 -13.88 -20.70
N HIS A 52 5.85 -15.20 -20.46
CA HIS A 52 7.02 -16.10 -20.60
C HIS A 52 8.27 -15.58 -19.86
N LYS A 53 8.08 -14.85 -18.76
CA LYS A 53 9.17 -14.35 -17.91
C LYS A 53 9.86 -15.50 -17.20
N PRO A 54 11.19 -15.66 -17.28
CA PRO A 54 11.92 -16.67 -16.53
C PRO A 54 11.60 -16.61 -15.04
N ILE A 55 11.43 -17.78 -14.40
CA ILE A 55 11.04 -17.90 -12.99
C ILE A 55 11.97 -17.08 -12.08
N PHE A 56 13.28 -17.09 -12.37
CA PHE A 56 14.25 -16.30 -11.60
C PHE A 56 13.96 -14.79 -11.64
N GLU A 57 13.63 -14.26 -12.82
CA GLU A 57 13.33 -12.84 -12.99
C GLU A 57 12.00 -12.47 -12.33
N GLY A 58 10.96 -13.29 -12.50
CA GLY A 58 9.67 -13.11 -11.83
C GLY A 58 9.78 -13.18 -10.31
N LYS A 59 10.62 -14.07 -9.79
CA LYS A 59 10.85 -14.19 -8.35
C LYS A 59 11.60 -12.98 -7.80
N ALA A 60 12.78 -12.67 -8.37
CA ALA A 60 13.67 -11.65 -7.86
C ALA A 60 13.10 -10.23 -8.02
N HIS A 61 12.56 -9.89 -9.20
CA HIS A 61 12.15 -8.52 -9.49
C HIS A 61 10.68 -8.23 -9.18
N GLU A 62 9.79 -9.23 -9.18
CA GLU A 62 8.36 -8.96 -8.97
C GLU A 62 7.89 -9.38 -7.58
N THR A 63 8.37 -10.51 -7.07
CA THR A 63 7.88 -11.02 -5.79
C THR A 63 8.78 -10.60 -4.62
N ASP A 64 10.07 -10.90 -4.68
CA ASP A 64 11.01 -10.60 -3.60
C ASP A 64 11.18 -9.09 -3.41
N PHE A 65 11.22 -8.34 -4.51
CA PHE A 65 11.21 -6.88 -4.48
C PHE A 65 9.97 -6.33 -3.77
N LEU A 66 8.77 -6.80 -4.15
CA LEU A 66 7.51 -6.39 -3.52
C LEU A 66 7.47 -6.73 -2.03
N LEU A 67 7.94 -7.92 -1.63
CA LEU A 67 8.03 -8.30 -0.22
C LEU A 67 8.95 -7.36 0.57
N GLY A 68 10.04 -6.91 -0.06
CA GLY A 68 10.93 -5.86 0.46
C GLY A 68 10.20 -4.54 0.69
N GLU A 69 9.47 -4.04 -0.33
CA GLU A 69 8.71 -2.79 -0.23
C GLU A 69 7.61 -2.86 0.84
N ILE A 70 6.90 -3.98 0.94
CA ILE A 70 5.89 -4.19 1.99
C ILE A 70 6.55 -4.15 3.38
N SER A 71 7.71 -4.79 3.53
CA SER A 71 8.47 -4.80 4.78
C SER A 71 8.98 -3.41 5.18
N GLU A 72 9.45 -2.64 4.20
CA GLU A 72 9.85 -1.24 4.40
C GLU A 72 8.64 -0.39 4.81
N ALA A 73 7.50 -0.55 4.13
CA ALA A 73 6.28 0.15 4.44
C ALA A 73 5.80 -0.15 5.87
N ILE A 74 5.81 -1.42 6.29
CA ILE A 74 5.46 -1.83 7.67
C ILE A 74 6.39 -1.14 8.68
N SER A 75 7.69 -1.10 8.40
CA SER A 75 8.70 -0.55 9.31
C SER A 75 8.59 0.98 9.45
N ASN A 76 8.29 1.66 8.34
CA ASN A 76 8.25 3.12 8.29
C ASN A 76 6.84 3.71 8.48
N LEU A 77 5.78 2.92 8.47
CA LEU A 77 4.38 3.38 8.55
C LEU A 77 4.13 4.39 9.67
N LYS A 78 4.69 4.15 10.86
CA LYS A 78 4.56 5.04 12.02
C LYS A 78 5.26 6.39 11.80
N SER A 79 6.44 6.37 11.21
CA SER A 79 7.20 7.58 10.88
C SER A 79 6.47 8.38 9.81
N TRP A 80 6.03 7.72 8.74
CA TRP A 80 5.37 8.36 7.61
C TRP A 80 4.05 9.03 7.96
N THR A 81 3.31 8.48 8.94
CA THR A 81 2.03 9.02 9.41
C THR A 81 2.15 10.01 10.56
N SER A 82 3.35 10.19 11.12
CA SER A 82 3.56 11.09 12.26
C SER A 82 3.41 12.58 11.87
N PRO A 83 2.85 13.43 12.75
CA PRO A 83 2.77 14.87 12.50
C PRO A 83 4.15 15.49 12.34
N THR A 84 4.34 16.25 11.26
CA THR A 84 5.62 16.92 10.98
C THR A 84 5.56 18.37 11.45
N LYS A 85 6.43 18.76 12.40
CA LYS A 85 6.51 20.15 12.86
C LYS A 85 7.10 21.03 11.76
N VAL A 86 6.53 22.21 11.56
CA VAL A 86 7.00 23.20 10.58
C VAL A 86 7.75 24.32 11.27
N THR A 87 8.79 24.85 10.63
CA THR A 87 9.55 26.00 11.12
C THR A 87 8.64 27.23 11.12
N ARG A 88 8.53 27.89 12.28
CA ARG A 88 7.66 29.06 12.49
C ARG A 88 8.47 30.35 12.43
N TYR A 89 7.82 31.43 12.01
CA TYR A 89 8.34 32.79 12.19
C TYR A 89 8.25 33.20 13.67
N ILE A 90 9.17 34.03 14.16
CA ILE A 90 9.31 34.37 15.59
C ILE A 90 8.02 34.98 16.17
N LEU A 91 7.23 35.70 15.37
CA LEU A 91 5.95 36.28 15.79
C LEU A 91 4.85 35.23 16.07
N GLN A 92 5.00 33.99 15.58
CA GLN A 92 4.07 32.88 15.74
C GLN A 92 4.57 31.86 16.79
N ALA A 93 5.53 32.26 17.64
CA ALA A 93 6.16 31.36 18.59
C ALA A 93 5.19 30.74 19.61
N ALA A 94 4.07 31.41 19.91
CA ALA A 94 3.04 30.96 20.83
C ALA A 94 2.07 29.90 20.23
N ASP A 95 1.97 29.81 18.90
CA ASP A 95 1.01 28.92 18.23
C ASP A 95 1.64 27.58 17.83
N SER A 96 0.98 26.46 18.07
CA SER A 96 1.42 25.15 17.56
C SER A 96 1.08 24.97 16.08
N ALA A 97 2.09 24.76 15.23
CA ALA A 97 1.91 24.47 13.80
C ALA A 97 2.55 23.12 13.44
N TYR A 98 1.78 22.24 12.80
CA TYR A 98 2.23 20.93 12.33
C TYR A 98 1.44 20.52 11.08
N ILE A 99 2.04 19.66 10.25
CA ILE A 99 1.39 19.01 9.12
C ILE A 99 0.95 17.63 9.57
N GLN A 100 -0.36 17.37 9.51
CA GLN A 100 -0.94 16.04 9.70
C GLN A 100 -1.32 15.44 8.36
N LYS A 101 -1.05 14.15 8.18
CA LYS A 101 -1.35 13.41 6.95
C LYS A 101 -2.58 12.53 7.15
N ASP A 102 -3.67 12.89 6.49
CA ASP A 102 -4.93 12.14 6.54
C ASP A 102 -5.20 11.41 5.22
N PRO A 103 -5.87 10.25 5.26
CA PRO A 103 -6.16 9.45 4.07
C PRO A 103 -7.20 10.14 3.17
N LEU A 104 -7.00 10.08 1.85
CA LEU A 104 -7.84 10.75 0.86
C LEU A 104 -9.19 10.04 0.59
N GLY A 105 -9.27 8.73 0.85
CA GLY A 105 -10.46 7.93 0.55
C GLY A 105 -10.15 6.65 -0.24
N VAL A 106 -11.05 6.32 -1.17
CA VAL A 106 -10.90 5.18 -2.07
C VAL A 106 -10.02 5.56 -3.26
N VAL A 107 -8.95 4.81 -3.46
CA VAL A 107 -7.97 5.03 -4.53
C VAL A 107 -8.14 3.96 -5.60
N LEU A 108 -8.09 4.38 -6.87
CA LEU A 108 -8.06 3.47 -8.03
C LEU A 108 -6.61 3.31 -8.46
N ILE A 109 -6.11 2.07 -8.44
CA ILE A 109 -4.79 1.70 -8.97
C ILE A 109 -5.03 0.94 -10.27
N ILE A 110 -4.43 1.40 -11.37
CA ILE A 110 -4.51 0.75 -12.68
C ILE A 110 -3.12 0.26 -13.03
N GLY A 111 -2.89 -1.04 -12.87
CA GLY A 111 -1.62 -1.67 -13.18
C GLY A 111 -1.33 -1.75 -14.68
N HIS A 112 -0.05 -1.84 -15.03
CA HIS A 112 0.41 -2.05 -16.39
C HIS A 112 0.80 -3.52 -16.62
N GLY A 113 0.40 -4.11 -17.75
CA GLY A 113 0.51 -5.56 -17.98
C GLY A 113 1.93 -6.16 -18.04
N ILE A 114 2.98 -5.34 -18.01
CA ILE A 114 4.39 -5.79 -18.06
C ILE A 114 4.95 -6.08 -16.65
N PHE A 115 4.41 -5.43 -15.62
CA PHE A 115 4.78 -5.61 -14.21
C PHE A 115 3.49 -5.84 -13.43
N ILE A 116 3.03 -7.09 -13.45
CA ILE A 116 1.70 -7.48 -12.96
C ILE A 116 1.59 -7.28 -11.44
N ILE A 117 2.72 -7.29 -10.72
CA ILE A 117 2.76 -7.33 -9.26
C ILE A 117 3.30 -6.02 -8.64
N ILE A 118 4.14 -5.26 -9.34
CA ILE A 118 4.84 -4.06 -8.80
C ILE A 118 4.15 -2.72 -9.19
N ASN A 119 2.83 -2.59 -9.06
CA ASN A 119 2.13 -1.34 -9.40
C ASN A 119 1.33 -0.75 -8.25
#